data_AF-A0A9P8NEC1-F1
#
_entry.id   AF-A0A9P8NEC1-F1
#
_cell.length_a   1.000
_cell.length_b   1.000
_cell.length_c   1.000
_cell.angle_alpha   90.00
_cell.angle_beta   90.00
_cell.angle_gamma   90.00
#
_symmetry.space_group_name_H-M   'P 1'
#
loop_
_entity.id
_entity.type
_entity.pdbx_description
1 polymer ?
#
loop_
_entity_poly.entity_id
_entity_poly.type
_entity_poly.pdbx_seq_one_letter_code
_entity_poly.pdbx_strand_id
1 'polypeptide(L)'
;MATFTLRQRLMDERIVKGTAEVWRRGVGGCGLTAHTKIIFPAPNPAPAPGTDIIEFSRQDLFGHHMRPGRSLTDVFPLDLEDLRDFARERLMVLMGLTPA
;
A
#
# COMPACT_ATOMS: atom_id res chain seq x y z
N MET A 1 -5.06 -0.22 14.40
CA MET A 1 -5.35 0.63 13.25
C MET A 1 -4.04 0.88 12.56
N ALA A 2 -3.89 0.27 11.39
CA ALA A 2 -2.81 0.52 10.46
C ALA A 2 -3.22 1.69 9.58
N THR A 3 -2.24 2.51 9.21
CA THR A 3 -2.45 3.63 8.28
C THR A 3 -1.67 3.34 7.00
N PHE A 4 -2.34 3.48 5.88
CA PHE A 4 -1.75 3.35 4.55
C PHE A 4 -1.73 4.71 3.87
N THR A 5 -0.55 5.18 3.50
CA THR A 5 -0.38 6.49 2.85
C THR A 5 0.33 6.31 1.52
N LEU A 6 -0.28 6.79 0.45
CA LEU A 6 0.38 6.94 -0.84
C LEU A 6 1.00 8.33 -0.94
N ARG A 7 2.29 8.38 -1.23
CA ARG A 7 3.02 9.62 -1.48
C ARG A 7 3.48 9.65 -2.93
N GLN A 8 3.17 10.75 -3.62
CA GLN A 8 3.57 11.00 -4.99
C GLN A 8 4.55 12.17 -5.04
N ARG A 9 5.59 12.07 -5.86
CA ARG A 9 6.58 13.14 -6.06
C ARG A 9 6.90 13.26 -7.55
N LEU A 10 6.78 14.47 -8.09
CA LEU A 10 7.24 14.81 -9.42
C LEU A 10 8.77 14.71 -9.51
N MET A 11 9.27 14.07 -10.55
CA MET A 11 10.68 13.97 -10.89
C MET A 11 11.09 14.92 -12.01
N ASP A 12 10.21 15.09 -12.98
CA ASP A 12 10.30 16.00 -14.12
C ASP A 12 8.89 16.56 -14.38
N GLU A 13 8.69 17.40 -15.40
CA GLU A 13 7.42 18.10 -15.63
C GLU A 13 6.17 17.19 -15.61
N ARG A 14 6.32 15.91 -15.99
CA ARG A 14 5.21 14.94 -16.00
C ARG A 14 5.53 13.59 -15.36
N ILE A 15 6.77 13.31 -14.95
CA ILE A 15 7.16 11.98 -14.43
C ILE A 15 6.96 11.93 -12.92
N VAL A 16 6.32 10.88 -12.38
CA VAL A 16 5.98 10.75 -10.96
C VAL A 16 6.55 9.48 -10.33
N LYS A 17 7.22 9.62 -9.18
CA LYS A 17 7.51 8.53 -8.25
C LYS A 17 6.37 8.33 -7.27
N GLY A 18 6.15 7.08 -6.88
CA GLY A 18 5.13 6.70 -5.91
C GLY A 18 5.72 5.80 -4.84
N THR A 19 5.46 6.12 -3.58
CA THR A 19 5.75 5.22 -2.45
C THR A 19 4.52 5.00 -1.61
N ALA A 20 4.37 3.78 -1.11
CA ALA A 20 3.38 3.40 -0.12
C ALA A 20 4.07 3.30 1.23
N GLU A 21 3.55 4.00 2.22
CA GLU A 21 4.00 3.94 3.60
C GLU A 21 2.93 3.26 4.44
N VAL A 22 3.32 2.21 5.15
CA VAL A 22 2.45 1.36 5.95
C VAL A 22 2.87 1.46 7.40
N TRP A 23 1.99 2.04 8.21
CA TRP A 23 2.15 2.13 9.65
C TRP A 23 1.32 1.04 10.31
N ARG A 24 1.94 0.20 11.14
CA ARG A 24 1.28 -0.86 11.91
C ARG A 24 1.52 -0.65 13.40
N ARG A 25 0.63 -1.17 14.24
CA ARG A 25 0.89 -1.22 15.68
C ARG A 25 1.77 -2.41 15.99
N GLY A 26 2.81 -2.20 16.78
CA GLY A 26 3.66 -3.28 17.27
C GLY A 26 2.85 -4.26 18.13
N VAL A 27 3.29 -5.52 18.12
CA VAL A 27 2.68 -6.59 18.94
C VAL A 27 2.69 -6.17 20.41
N GLY A 28 1.57 -6.39 21.12
CA GLY A 28 1.44 -6.02 22.53
C GLY A 28 1.27 -4.52 22.81
N GLY A 29 1.04 -3.69 21.79
CA GLY A 29 0.88 -2.24 21.96
C GLY A 29 2.20 -1.46 22.04
N CYS A 30 3.34 -2.14 21.81
CA CYS A 30 4.66 -1.52 21.77
C CYS A 30 4.86 -0.74 20.46
N GLY A 31 4.38 0.51 20.44
CA GLY A 31 4.73 1.51 19.43
C GLY A 31 4.15 1.28 18.03
N LEU A 32 4.65 2.06 17.08
CA LEU A 32 4.29 1.99 15.66
C LEU A 32 5.50 1.52 14.84
N THR A 33 5.28 0.55 13.96
CA THR A 33 6.27 0.13 12.96
C THR A 33 5.88 0.70 11.60
N ALA A 34 6.85 1.29 10.90
CA ALA A 34 6.66 1.83 9.56
C ALA A 34 7.40 0.96 8.53
N HIS A 35 6.72 0.64 7.44
CA HIS A 35 7.30 -0.05 6.29
C HIS A 35 6.98 0.74 5.03
N THR A 36 8.01 1.02 4.22
CA THR A 36 7.85 1.74 2.96
C THR A 36 8.06 0.77 1.80
N LYS A 37 7.15 0.78 0.84
CA LYS A 37 7.26 0.07 -0.44
C LYS A 37 7.24 1.05 -1.61
N ILE A 38 8.01 0.73 -2.65
CA ILE A 38 8.07 1.51 -3.89
C ILE A 38 6.92 1.05 -4.80
N ILE A 39 6.07 1.99 -5.20
CA ILE A 39 4.98 1.76 -6.16
C ILE A 39 5.47 2.11 -7.56
N PHE A 40 6.07 3.29 -7.72
CA PHE A 40 6.74 3.72 -8.95
C PHE A 40 8.16 4.22 -8.67
N PRO A 41 9.19 3.77 -9.43
CA PRO A 41 9.05 2.89 -10.58
C PRO A 41 8.65 1.46 -10.22
N ALA A 42 7.97 0.78 -11.15
CA ALA A 42 7.67 -0.64 -10.99
C ALA A 42 8.98 -1.46 -10.99
N PRO A 43 9.09 -2.54 -10.20
CA PRO A 43 10.30 -3.36 -10.17
C PRO A 43 10.58 -3.98 -11.55
N ASN A 44 11.85 -4.03 -11.95
CA ASN A 44 12.29 -4.69 -13.17
C ASN A 44 13.47 -5.66 -12.84
N PRO A 45 13.33 -6.98 -13.00
CA PRO A 45 12.16 -7.69 -13.53
C PRO A 45 10.93 -7.56 -12.62
N ALA A 46 9.74 -7.67 -13.20
CA ALA A 46 8.49 -7.66 -12.45
C ALA A 46 8.48 -8.82 -11.43
N PRO A 47 7.99 -8.61 -10.20
CA PRO A 47 7.81 -9.68 -9.23
C PRO A 47 6.88 -10.75 -9.80
N ALA A 48 7.02 -12.00 -9.34
CA ALA A 48 6.07 -13.03 -9.72
C ALA A 48 4.66 -12.65 -9.19
N PRO A 49 3.58 -12.98 -9.92
CA PRO A 49 2.22 -12.66 -9.50
C PRO A 49 1.94 -13.13 -8.06
N GLY A 50 1.30 -12.28 -7.25
CA GLY A 50 0.98 -12.57 -5.85
C GLY A 50 2.16 -12.57 -4.87
N THR A 51 3.38 -12.21 -5.31
CA THR A 51 4.55 -12.12 -4.40
C THR A 51 4.80 -10.72 -3.84
N ASP A 52 4.35 -9.67 -4.53
CA ASP A 52 4.49 -8.29 -4.08
C ASP A 52 3.22 -7.78 -3.38
N ILE A 53 2.88 -8.44 -2.27
CA ILE A 53 1.67 -8.13 -1.48
C ILE A 53 2.01 -7.39 -0.19
N ILE A 54 1.02 -6.69 0.36
CA ILE A 54 1.01 -6.17 1.73
C ILE A 54 -0.17 -6.79 2.45
N GLU A 55 0.10 -7.68 3.40
CA GLU A 55 -0.94 -8.34 4.19
C GLU A 55 -1.32 -7.49 5.40
N PHE A 56 -2.62 -7.22 5.55
CA PHE A 56 -3.18 -6.60 6.74
C PHE A 56 -4.06 -7.58 7.49
N SER A 57 -3.91 -7.69 8.81
CA SER A 57 -4.92 -8.40 9.59
C SER A 57 -6.19 -7.56 9.77
N ARG A 58 -7.32 -8.19 10.08
CA ARG A 58 -8.54 -7.49 10.49
C ARG A 58 -8.28 -6.58 11.69
N GLN A 59 -7.51 -7.06 12.65
CA GLN A 59 -7.13 -6.26 13.81
C GLN A 59 -6.28 -5.04 13.42
N ASP A 60 -5.42 -5.16 12.41
CA ASP A 60 -4.65 -4.03 11.89
C ASP A 60 -5.60 -2.97 11.36
N LEU A 61 -6.53 -3.32 10.47
CA LEU A 61 -7.43 -2.35 9.84
C LEU A 61 -8.45 -1.76 10.82
N PHE A 62 -9.13 -2.59 11.60
CA PHE A 62 -10.30 -2.17 12.37
C PHE A 62 -10.01 -1.93 13.87
N GLY A 63 -8.89 -2.43 14.40
CA GLY A 63 -8.50 -2.24 15.80
C GLY A 63 -9.60 -2.63 16.78
N HIS A 64 -9.95 -1.69 17.68
CA HIS A 64 -10.98 -1.91 18.71
C HIS A 64 -12.42 -1.82 18.17
N HIS A 65 -12.61 -1.37 16.93
CA HIS A 65 -13.93 -1.27 16.29
C HIS A 65 -14.37 -2.58 15.62
N MET A 66 -13.75 -3.69 15.99
CA MET A 66 -14.14 -5.00 15.50
C MET A 66 -15.51 -5.43 16.04
N ARG A 67 -16.36 -5.93 15.15
CA ARG A 67 -17.64 -6.53 15.55
C ARG A 67 -17.41 -7.90 16.20
N PRO A 68 -18.18 -8.25 17.25
CA PRO A 68 -18.12 -9.59 17.84
C PRO A 68 -18.35 -10.70 16.81
N GLY A 69 -17.68 -11.84 17.00
CA GLY A 69 -17.83 -13.01 16.12
C GLY A 69 -16.99 -12.99 14.83
N ARG A 70 -16.06 -12.04 14.67
CA ARG A 70 -15.09 -12.02 13.57
C ARG A 70 -13.70 -12.39 14.03
N SER A 71 -12.96 -13.14 13.21
CA SER A 71 -11.59 -13.51 13.52
C SER A 71 -10.67 -12.30 13.45
N LEU A 72 -9.82 -12.15 14.47
CA LEU A 72 -8.78 -11.12 14.55
C LEU A 72 -7.72 -11.29 13.45
N THR A 73 -7.49 -12.54 13.05
CA THR A 73 -6.40 -12.96 12.17
C THR A 73 -6.80 -13.08 10.70
N ASP A 74 -8.04 -12.70 10.33
CA ASP A 74 -8.43 -12.64 8.91
C ASP A 74 -7.46 -11.72 8.17
N VAL A 75 -6.87 -12.23 7.09
CA VAL A 75 -5.89 -11.51 6.27
C VAL A 75 -6.56 -10.84 5.08
N PHE A 76 -6.19 -9.58 4.86
CA PHE A 76 -6.57 -8.78 3.70
C PHE A 76 -5.31 -8.47 2.90
N PRO A 77 -5.06 -9.23 1.81
CA PRO A 77 -3.92 -8.95 0.95
C PRO A 77 -4.21 -7.71 0.09
N LEU A 78 -3.28 -6.76 0.09
CA LEU A 78 -3.23 -5.69 -0.90
C LEU A 78 -2.16 -6.04 -1.93
N ASP A 79 -2.57 -6.33 -3.16
CA ASP A 79 -1.65 -6.55 -4.27
C ASP A 79 -1.12 -5.22 -4.78
N LEU A 80 0.22 -5.10 -4.86
CA LEU A 80 0.85 -3.88 -5.36
C LEU A 80 0.83 -3.76 -6.88
N GLU A 81 0.64 -4.85 -7.62
CA GLU A 81 0.39 -4.81 -9.06
C GLU A 81 -0.96 -4.14 -9.33
N ASP A 82 -2.04 -4.62 -8.70
CA ASP A 82 -3.37 -4.01 -8.79
C ASP A 82 -3.35 -2.53 -8.38
N LEU A 83 -2.60 -2.21 -7.33
CA LEU A 83 -2.43 -0.83 -6.89
C LEU A 83 -1.70 0.04 -7.92
N ARG A 84 -0.65 -0.49 -8.57
CA ARG A 84 0.07 0.20 -9.65
C ARG A 84 -0.84 0.43 -10.84
N ASP A 85 -1.67 -0.54 -11.19
CA ASP A 85 -2.60 -0.42 -12.32
C ASP A 85 -3.66 0.63 -12.04
N PHE A 86 -4.29 0.58 -10.86
CA PHE A 86 -5.23 1.60 -10.42
C PHE A 86 -4.60 3.00 -10.37
N ALA A 87 -3.37 3.11 -9.84
CA ALA A 87 -2.67 4.38 -9.76
C ALA A 87 -2.25 4.91 -11.13
N ARG A 88 -1.84 4.03 -12.05
CA ARG A 88 -1.47 4.38 -13.43
C ARG A 88 -2.67 4.95 -14.17
N GLU A 89 -3.82 4.30 -14.08
CA GLU A 89 -5.06 4.78 -14.68
C GLU A 89 -5.37 6.19 -14.19
N ARG A 90 -5.39 6.41 -12.87
CA ARG A 90 -5.67 7.74 -12.32
C ARG A 90 -4.62 8.80 -12.69
N LEU A 91 -3.33 8.46 -12.61
CA LEU A 91 -2.24 9.39 -12.91
C LEU A 91 -2.30 9.85 -14.37
N MET A 92 -2.47 8.90 -15.30
CA MET A 92 -2.46 9.20 -16.73
C MET A 92 -3.77 9.84 -17.19
N VAL A 93 -4.91 9.27 -16.81
CA VAL A 93 -6.23 9.69 -17.33
C VAL A 93 -6.73 10.97 -16.68
N LEU A 94 -6.56 11.12 -15.36
CA LEU A 94 -7.15 12.24 -14.62
C LEU A 94 -6.17 13.40 -14.42
N MET A 95 -4.86 13.13 -14.44
CA MET A 95 -3.85 14.13 -14.06
C MET A 95 -2.81 14.40 -15.15
N GLY A 96 -2.79 13.64 -16.25
CA GLY A 96 -1.81 13.81 -17.33
C GLY A 96 -0.36 13.54 -16.89
N LEU A 97 -0.19 12.74 -15.83
CA LEU A 97 1.10 12.38 -15.26
C LEU A 97 1.51 10.98 -15.69
N THR A 98 2.80 10.80 -15.96
CA THR A 98 3.40 9.53 -16.34
C THR A 98 4.09 8.91 -15.11
N PRO A 99 3.69 7.72 -14.66
CA PRO A 99 4.42 7.01 -13.61
C PRO A 99 5.85 6.67 -14.08
N ALA A 100 6.81 6.85 -13.18
CA ALA A 100 8.22 6.55 -13.43
C ALA A 100 8.49 5.05 -13.60
#